data_AF-A0A2S7Q6C8-F1
#
_entry.id   AF-A0A2S7Q6C8-F1
#
_cell.length_a   1.000
_cell.length_b   1.000
_cell.length_c   1.000
_cell.angle_alpha   90.00
_cell.angle_beta   90.00
_cell.angle_gamma   90.00
#
_symmetry.space_group_name_H-M   'P 1'
#
loop_
_entity.id
_entity.type
_entity.pdbx_description
1 polymer ?
#
loop_
_entity_poly.entity_id
_entity_poly.type
_entity_poly.pdbx_seq_one_letter_code
_entity_poly.pdbx_strand_id
1 'polypeptide(L)'
;MLTRRLVRSSITSQPLRAFTASAPLSRTPSIADITPQGVTSFDAKQKEFRERVAEQSRTKDAASKSTPTSTGSSSASADQTLSGAESANGNGEKKGKLSSLIYGTPEGREMEKEIEQSFSQVLARGKYVHSIVFHQVKPDKVDEYVKLVGEWYPKMAGMEQNKVHLVGSWRTEVGDCDTFVHIWEYQRYHGYHDSLHSISSHPDFPAFDAKLKTLITQKRVSLMQEFSFWPTTPPRQLGGIFELRSYTLHPGNLLEWETHWRRGLKARREVMEGVGAWFVQIGDLNTVHHLWQFADLEERKRRREESWSIEGWGDTVHKTVPLIQNMQSRILIPMAWSPVA
;
A
#
# COMPACT_ATOMS: atom_id res chain seq x y z
N MET A 1 -73.12 -8.56 -60.45
CA MET A 1 -72.26 -9.17 -59.39
C MET A 1 -70.82 -8.83 -59.75
N LEU A 2 -69.90 -8.33 -58.94
CA LEU A 2 -69.82 -8.01 -57.52
C LEU A 2 -68.74 -6.92 -57.39
N THR A 3 -68.98 -6.02 -56.47
CA THR A 3 -68.15 -4.92 -55.97
C THR A 3 -66.76 -5.34 -55.47
N ARG A 4 -65.76 -4.43 -55.54
CA ARG A 4 -64.91 -4.07 -54.38
C ARG A 4 -64.03 -2.83 -54.63
N ARG A 5 -64.25 -1.80 -53.79
CA ARG A 5 -63.27 -0.77 -53.41
C ARG A 5 -62.17 -1.39 -52.53
N LEU A 6 -60.99 -0.77 -52.48
CA LEU A 6 -60.24 -0.36 -51.25
C LEU A 6 -58.85 0.17 -51.68
N VAL A 7 -58.58 1.47 -51.52
CA VAL A 7 -57.76 2.14 -50.48
C VAL A 7 -56.30 2.37 -50.92
N ARG A 8 -55.99 3.64 -51.19
CA ARG A 8 -54.62 4.18 -51.24
C ARG A 8 -54.06 4.20 -49.82
N SER A 9 -52.96 3.48 -49.60
CA SER A 9 -52.10 3.65 -48.43
C SER A 9 -51.03 4.70 -48.75
N SER A 10 -51.01 5.79 -47.99
CA SER A 10 -49.93 6.77 -47.97
C SER A 10 -48.76 6.21 -47.17
N ILE A 11 -47.65 5.91 -47.84
CA ILE A 11 -46.39 5.54 -47.19
C ILE A 11 -45.68 6.84 -46.77
N THR A 12 -45.80 7.18 -45.49
CA THR A 12 -45.00 8.21 -44.85
C THR A 12 -43.59 7.64 -44.62
N SER A 13 -42.60 8.13 -45.36
CA SER A 13 -41.19 7.80 -45.14
C SER A 13 -40.71 8.44 -43.82
N GLN A 14 -40.50 7.64 -42.78
CA GLN A 14 -39.72 8.08 -41.63
C GLN A 14 -38.23 7.96 -41.94
N PRO A 15 -37.40 8.97 -41.58
CA PRO A 15 -35.96 8.85 -41.73
C PRO A 15 -35.43 7.88 -40.66
N LEU A 16 -34.76 6.82 -41.12
CA LEU A 16 -33.97 5.95 -40.25
C LEU A 16 -32.84 6.78 -39.63
N ARG A 17 -32.95 7.07 -38.34
CA ARG A 17 -31.86 7.64 -37.56
C ARG A 17 -30.76 6.57 -37.48
N ALA A 18 -29.65 6.81 -38.16
CA ALA A 18 -28.45 6.00 -38.00
C ALA A 18 -27.97 6.14 -36.54
N PHE A 19 -28.21 5.12 -35.73
CA PHE A 19 -27.59 5.00 -34.43
C PHE A 19 -26.13 4.57 -34.64
N THR A 20 -25.23 5.54 -34.75
CA THR A 20 -23.80 5.31 -34.47
C THR A 20 -23.66 5.11 -32.97
N ALA A 21 -23.99 3.90 -32.51
CA ALA A 21 -23.63 3.44 -31.18
C ALA A 21 -22.17 2.97 -31.20
N SER A 22 -21.23 3.90 -31.30
CA SER A 22 -19.89 3.66 -30.79
C SER A 22 -20.01 3.69 -29.27
N ALA A 23 -20.43 2.58 -28.66
CA ALA A 23 -20.25 2.39 -27.24
C ALA A 23 -18.72 2.44 -27.02
N PRO A 24 -18.16 3.44 -26.35
CA PRO A 24 -16.76 3.36 -25.98
C PRO A 24 -16.64 2.11 -25.11
N LEU A 25 -15.74 1.20 -25.50
CA LEU A 25 -15.31 0.11 -24.63
C LEU A 25 -14.74 0.77 -23.38
N SER A 26 -15.60 0.93 -22.37
CA SER A 26 -15.27 1.48 -21.08
C SER A 26 -14.29 0.51 -20.43
N ARG A 27 -12.99 0.81 -20.55
CA ARG A 27 -11.95 0.15 -19.78
C ARG A 27 -12.29 0.31 -18.30
N THR A 28 -12.06 -0.75 -17.52
CA THR A 28 -12.19 -0.69 -16.06
C THR A 28 -11.34 0.46 -15.50
N PRO A 29 -11.93 1.36 -14.68
CA PRO A 29 -11.19 2.45 -14.06
C PRO A 29 -10.01 1.94 -13.24
N SER A 30 -8.97 2.76 -13.17
CA SER A 30 -7.70 2.49 -12.53
C SER A 30 -7.18 3.75 -11.84
N ILE A 31 -6.20 3.60 -10.94
CA ILE A 31 -5.57 4.76 -10.28
C ILE A 31 -4.93 5.73 -11.28
N ALA A 32 -4.54 5.23 -12.45
CA ALA A 32 -3.97 6.03 -13.52
C ALA A 32 -4.99 6.97 -14.18
N ASP A 33 -6.29 6.77 -13.95
CA ASP A 33 -7.36 7.66 -14.45
C ASP A 33 -7.64 8.82 -13.48
N ILE A 34 -7.04 8.80 -12.28
CA ILE A 34 -7.20 9.84 -11.26
C ILE A 34 -6.08 10.88 -11.43
N THR A 35 -6.45 12.11 -11.76
CA THR A 35 -5.49 13.20 -11.88
C THR A 35 -5.53 14.15 -10.66
N PRO A 36 -4.38 14.73 -10.27
CA PRO A 36 -4.28 15.62 -9.10
C PRO A 36 -5.11 16.91 -9.20
N GLN A 37 -5.55 17.32 -10.40
CA GLN A 37 -6.34 18.56 -10.56
C GLN A 37 -7.73 18.48 -9.90
N GLY A 38 -8.19 17.29 -9.51
CA GLY A 38 -9.50 17.08 -8.90
C GLY A 38 -9.59 17.37 -7.40
N VAL A 39 -8.48 17.58 -6.68
CA VAL A 39 -8.48 17.62 -5.20
C VAL A 39 -9.36 18.73 -4.64
N THR A 40 -9.26 19.96 -5.13
CA THR A 40 -10.08 21.08 -4.64
C THR A 40 -11.59 20.83 -4.86
N SER A 41 -11.95 20.26 -6.01
CA SER A 41 -13.34 19.88 -6.30
C SER A 41 -13.81 18.75 -5.39
N PHE A 42 -12.94 17.77 -5.13
CA PHE A 42 -13.21 16.66 -4.23
C PHE A 42 -13.47 17.16 -2.80
N ASP A 43 -12.60 18.02 -2.27
CA ASP A 43 -12.73 18.56 -0.92
C ASP A 43 -14.02 19.38 -0.76
N ALA A 44 -14.36 20.19 -1.76
CA ALA A 44 -15.62 20.95 -1.78
C ALA A 44 -16.85 20.02 -1.77
N LYS A 45 -16.86 18.99 -2.63
CA LYS A 45 -17.94 17.98 -2.67
C LYS A 45 -18.03 17.19 -1.36
N GLN A 46 -16.89 16.86 -0.75
CA GLN A 46 -16.84 16.15 0.53
C GLN A 46 -17.37 17.01 1.68
N LYS A 47 -17.08 18.32 1.66
CA LYS A 47 -17.65 19.27 2.62
C LYS A 47 -19.16 19.37 2.46
N GLU A 48 -19.65 19.58 1.25
CA GLU A 48 -21.09 19.64 0.96
C GLU A 48 -21.81 18.36 1.38
N PHE A 49 -21.22 17.20 1.12
CA PHE A 49 -21.76 15.91 1.57
C PHE A 49 -21.87 15.84 3.10
N ARG A 50 -20.82 16.23 3.84
CA ARG A 50 -20.81 16.24 5.30
C ARG A 50 -21.89 17.17 5.87
N GLU A 51 -22.06 18.35 5.30
CA GLU A 51 -23.10 19.31 5.69
C GLU A 51 -24.50 18.75 5.46
N ARG A 52 -24.73 18.11 4.30
CA ARG A 52 -26.01 17.48 3.97
C ARG A 52 -26.36 16.33 4.92
N VAL A 53 -25.39 15.49 5.28
CA VAL A 53 -25.58 14.39 6.24
C VAL A 53 -25.91 14.94 7.62
N ALA A 54 -25.22 15.99 8.08
CA ALA A 54 -25.51 16.62 9.36
C ALA A 54 -26.92 17.22 9.40
N GLU A 55 -27.37 17.88 8.33
CA GLU A 55 -28.72 18.44 8.24
C GLU A 55 -29.81 17.36 8.26
N GLN A 56 -29.58 16.24 7.55
CA GLN A 56 -30.48 15.09 7.58
C GLN A 56 -30.56 14.44 8.97
N SER A 57 -29.46 14.43 9.74
CA SER A 57 -29.48 13.97 11.13
C SER A 57 -30.30 14.89 12.02
N ARG A 58 -30.08 16.22 11.92
CA ARG A 58 -30.82 17.23 12.71
C ARG A 58 -32.32 17.18 12.46
N THR A 59 -32.73 17.07 11.20
CA THR A 59 -34.14 16.99 10.81
C THR A 59 -34.81 15.70 11.29
N LYS A 60 -34.09 14.56 11.28
CA LYS A 60 -34.59 13.30 11.86
C LYS A 60 -34.74 13.39 13.39
N ASP A 61 -33.78 14.00 14.07
CA ASP A 61 -33.84 14.20 15.53
C ASP A 61 -34.94 15.18 15.94
N ALA A 62 -35.24 16.18 15.10
CA ALA A 62 -36.37 17.08 15.30
C ALA A 62 -37.72 16.39 15.06
N ALA A 63 -37.80 15.50 14.06
CA ALA A 63 -39.01 14.73 13.75
C ALA A 63 -39.31 13.63 14.78
N SER A 64 -38.29 13.02 15.39
CA SER A 64 -38.46 12.03 16.47
C SER A 64 -38.92 12.69 17.78
N LYS A 65 -38.50 13.93 18.04
CA LYS A 65 -38.92 14.72 19.20
C LYS A 65 -40.32 15.35 19.07
N SER A 66 -40.91 15.38 17.86
CA SER A 66 -42.21 16.01 17.59
C SER A 66 -43.38 15.02 17.50
N THR A 67 -43.19 13.73 17.81
CA THR A 67 -44.32 12.78 17.88
C THR A 67 -45.06 12.95 19.21
N PRO A 68 -46.35 13.32 19.22
CA PRO A 68 -47.10 13.48 20.47
C PRO A 68 -47.50 12.11 21.04
N THR A 69 -47.20 11.89 22.31
CA THR A 69 -47.70 10.76 23.08
C THR A 69 -49.21 10.88 23.25
N SER A 70 -50.00 10.14 22.45
CA SER A 70 -51.42 9.94 22.72
C SER A 70 -51.59 8.82 23.76
N THR A 71 -52.14 9.20 24.91
CA THR A 71 -52.59 8.35 26.01
C THR A 71 -53.74 7.42 25.60
N GLY A 72 -53.70 6.14 26.01
CA GLY A 72 -54.86 5.24 25.90
C GLY A 72 -54.60 3.74 26.12
N SER A 73 -54.58 3.32 27.38
CA SER A 73 -55.01 2.01 27.94
C SER A 73 -54.55 0.65 27.36
N SER A 74 -53.60 0.04 28.10
CA SER A 74 -53.66 -1.31 28.70
C SER A 74 -54.39 -2.48 28.01
N SER A 75 -53.61 -3.52 27.69
CA SER A 75 -53.95 -4.90 28.14
C SER A 75 -52.67 -5.67 28.45
N ALA A 76 -52.70 -6.36 29.58
CA ALA A 76 -51.58 -7.03 30.23
C ALA A 76 -51.57 -8.53 29.93
N SER A 77 -50.36 -9.10 29.83
CA SER A 77 -49.97 -10.48 30.22
C SER A 77 -48.43 -10.50 30.14
N ALA A 78 -47.67 -10.29 31.23
CA ALA A 78 -47.41 -11.18 32.37
C ALA A 78 -46.85 -12.56 31.94
N ASP A 79 -45.53 -12.69 31.92
CA ASP A 79 -44.79 -13.51 32.90
C ASP A 79 -43.27 -13.25 32.80
N GLN A 80 -42.65 -12.70 33.85
CA GLN A 80 -41.77 -13.39 34.83
C GLN A 80 -40.40 -13.76 34.24
N THR A 81 -39.22 -13.40 34.77
CA THR A 81 -38.73 -12.99 36.10
C THR A 81 -37.27 -12.53 35.85
N LEU A 82 -36.70 -11.50 36.49
CA LEU A 82 -36.06 -11.53 37.82
C LEU A 82 -35.71 -10.10 38.26
N SER A 83 -36.05 -9.80 39.51
CA SER A 83 -35.69 -8.66 40.38
C SER A 83 -34.25 -8.14 40.18
N GLY A 84 -33.97 -6.83 40.13
CA GLY A 84 -34.27 -5.79 41.13
C GLY A 84 -33.03 -5.61 42.04
N ALA A 85 -32.45 -4.44 42.28
CA ALA A 85 -32.91 -3.07 42.12
C ALA A 85 -31.72 -2.09 41.99
N GLU A 86 -31.94 -1.07 41.15
CA GLU A 86 -31.68 0.37 41.32
C GLU A 86 -30.70 0.85 42.41
N SER A 87 -29.74 1.69 42.02
CA SER A 87 -29.91 3.15 42.14
C SER A 87 -28.70 3.90 41.56
N ALA A 88 -28.99 4.88 40.70
CA ALA A 88 -28.06 5.92 40.35
C ALA A 88 -27.87 6.86 41.55
N ASN A 89 -26.63 7.10 41.98
CA ASN A 89 -26.24 8.42 42.43
C ASN A 89 -24.74 8.62 42.28
N GLY A 90 -24.35 9.83 41.87
CA GLY A 90 -22.97 10.17 41.58
C GLY A 90 -22.06 10.08 42.80
N ASN A 91 -20.82 9.70 42.57
CA ASN A 91 -19.70 10.20 43.36
C ASN A 91 -18.43 10.16 42.52
N GLY A 92 -17.77 11.30 42.42
CA GLY A 92 -16.45 11.39 41.81
C GLY A 92 -15.43 10.63 42.65
N GLU A 93 -14.74 9.67 42.03
CA GLU A 93 -13.55 9.07 42.60
C GLU A 93 -12.35 9.29 41.68
N LYS A 94 -11.63 10.36 42.03
CA LYS A 94 -10.16 10.44 42.10
C LYS A 94 -9.41 9.74 40.95
N LYS A 95 -9.29 10.44 39.80
CA LYS A 95 -8.10 10.32 38.94
C LYS A 95 -6.87 10.50 39.84
N GLY A 96 -6.14 9.41 40.06
CA GLY A 96 -4.97 9.39 40.91
C GLY A 96 -3.95 10.45 40.49
N LYS A 97 -3.43 11.18 41.49
CA LYS A 97 -2.37 12.19 41.40
C LYS A 97 -1.02 11.67 40.85
N LEU A 98 -0.98 10.43 40.35
CA LEU A 98 0.18 9.81 39.72
C LEU A 98 0.14 9.89 38.18
N SER A 99 -1.03 10.17 37.58
CA SER A 99 -1.12 10.37 36.12
C SER A 99 -0.52 11.71 35.66
N SER A 100 -0.53 12.74 36.50
CA SER A 100 0.09 14.04 36.21
C SER A 100 1.62 14.07 36.37
N LEU A 101 2.22 13.02 36.94
CA LEU A 101 3.66 12.95 37.18
C LEU A 101 4.44 12.35 36.00
N ILE A 102 3.78 11.58 35.13
CA ILE A 102 4.40 11.06 33.90
C ILE A 102 4.38 12.11 32.77
N TYR A 103 3.43 13.06 32.81
CA TYR A 103 3.29 14.13 31.82
C TYR A 103 4.24 15.33 32.02
N GLY A 104 5.03 15.37 33.09
CA GLY A 104 5.84 16.54 33.46
C GLY A 104 7.34 16.43 33.18
N THR A 105 7.86 15.22 32.92
CA THR A 105 9.29 15.03 32.70
C THR A 105 9.72 15.61 31.35
N PRO A 106 10.97 16.06 31.19
CA PRO A 106 11.52 16.43 29.88
C PRO A 106 11.35 15.31 28.85
N GLU A 107 11.61 14.07 29.26
CA GLU A 107 11.50 12.85 28.45
C GLU A 107 10.07 12.57 27.98
N GLY A 108 9.07 12.75 28.86
CA GLY A 108 7.65 12.57 28.49
C GLY A 108 7.15 13.61 27.48
N ARG A 109 7.66 14.84 27.57
CA ARG A 109 7.35 15.93 26.62
C ARG A 109 8.09 15.77 25.28
N GLU A 110 9.28 15.20 25.28
CA GLU A 110 9.98 14.81 24.05
C GLU A 110 9.26 13.66 23.36
N MET A 111 8.88 12.61 24.11
CA MET A 111 8.09 11.50 23.59
C MET A 111 6.73 11.97 23.05
N GLU A 112 6.04 12.91 23.71
CA GLU A 112 4.80 13.50 23.21
C GLU A 112 5.01 14.32 21.94
N LYS A 113 6.07 15.14 21.87
CA LYS A 113 6.45 15.86 20.64
C LYS A 113 6.81 14.91 19.50
N GLU A 114 7.45 13.79 19.79
CA GLU A 114 7.75 12.74 18.81
C GLU A 114 6.49 11.98 18.36
N ILE A 115 5.51 11.78 19.25
CA ILE A 115 4.20 11.21 18.93
C ILE A 115 3.34 12.20 18.11
N GLU A 116 3.43 13.51 18.39
CA GLU A 116 2.72 14.58 17.67
C GLU A 116 3.27 14.77 16.24
N GLN A 117 4.56 14.51 16.01
CA GLN A 117 5.10 14.42 14.66
C GLN A 117 4.56 13.14 14.00
N SER A 118 3.94 13.27 12.81
CA SER A 118 3.40 12.10 12.13
C SER A 118 4.49 11.02 11.99
N PHE A 119 4.21 9.78 12.40
CA PHE A 119 5.16 8.66 12.40
C PHE A 119 5.98 8.53 11.10
N SER A 120 5.36 8.87 9.97
CA SER A 120 6.04 8.89 8.66
C SER A 120 7.11 9.97 8.50
N GLN A 121 6.96 11.15 9.11
CA GLN A 121 7.91 12.27 8.99
C GLN A 121 9.19 12.03 9.78
N VAL A 122 9.11 11.31 10.91
CA VAL A 122 10.28 10.99 11.75
C VAL A 122 11.09 9.84 11.13
N LEU A 123 10.40 8.83 10.59
CA LEU A 123 11.03 7.60 10.08
C LEU A 123 11.52 7.73 8.65
N ALA A 124 10.77 8.42 7.79
CA ALA A 124 11.06 8.49 6.37
C ALA A 124 11.97 9.65 5.99
N ARG A 125 12.74 9.46 4.92
CA ARG A 125 13.44 10.55 4.24
C ARG A 125 12.47 11.57 3.59
N GLY A 126 11.22 11.16 3.32
CA GLY A 126 10.14 12.02 2.83
C GLY A 126 10.27 12.53 1.39
N LYS A 127 11.39 12.27 0.70
CA LYS A 127 11.64 12.73 -0.67
C LYS A 127 11.02 11.81 -1.73
N TYR A 128 11.07 10.50 -1.51
CA TYR A 128 10.68 9.48 -2.48
C TYR A 128 9.68 8.49 -1.88
N VAL A 129 8.85 7.92 -2.75
CA VAL A 129 8.03 6.74 -2.45
C VAL A 129 8.50 5.64 -3.38
N HIS A 130 8.59 4.43 -2.86
CA HIS A 130 8.94 3.26 -3.64
C HIS A 130 7.72 2.35 -3.80
N SER A 131 7.65 1.62 -4.92
CA SER A 131 6.78 0.45 -5.02
C SER A 131 7.64 -0.81 -5.01
N ILE A 132 7.19 -1.83 -4.28
CA ILE A 132 7.68 -3.19 -4.42
C ILE A 132 6.59 -4.03 -5.08
N VAL A 133 6.93 -4.65 -6.19
CA VAL A 133 6.02 -5.43 -7.02
C VAL A 133 6.49 -6.88 -7.03
N PHE A 134 5.59 -7.78 -6.68
CA PHE A 134 5.78 -9.22 -6.82
C PHE A 134 4.89 -9.74 -7.94
N HIS A 135 5.49 -10.33 -8.96
CA HIS A 135 4.79 -11.08 -9.99
C HIS A 135 5.06 -12.57 -9.78
N GLN A 136 4.01 -13.33 -9.45
CA GLN A 136 4.10 -14.79 -9.48
C GLN A 136 3.81 -15.24 -10.91
N VAL A 137 4.84 -15.77 -11.57
CA VAL A 137 4.81 -16.15 -12.98
C VAL A 137 4.42 -17.62 -13.08
N LYS A 138 3.66 -17.98 -14.12
CA LYS A 138 3.39 -19.38 -14.42
C LYS A 138 4.70 -20.10 -14.75
N PRO A 139 5.00 -21.28 -14.17
CA PRO A 139 6.30 -21.94 -14.38
C PRO A 139 6.64 -22.20 -15.84
N ASP A 140 5.66 -22.48 -16.71
CA ASP A 140 5.84 -22.71 -18.14
C ASP A 140 5.95 -21.41 -18.98
N LYS A 141 5.90 -20.24 -18.35
CA LYS A 141 5.90 -18.91 -19.00
C LYS A 141 7.06 -18.02 -18.60
N VAL A 142 8.02 -18.53 -17.83
CA VAL A 142 9.14 -17.74 -17.29
C VAL A 142 9.90 -16.99 -18.39
N ASP A 143 10.31 -17.67 -19.46
CA ASP A 143 11.09 -17.03 -20.54
C ASP A 143 10.28 -15.97 -21.30
N GLU A 144 9.00 -16.26 -21.57
CA GLU A 144 8.10 -15.32 -22.24
C GLU A 144 7.85 -14.07 -21.38
N TYR A 145 7.72 -14.26 -20.07
CA TYR A 145 7.61 -13.19 -19.10
C TYR A 145 8.87 -12.34 -19.05
N VAL A 146 10.05 -12.97 -18.96
CA VAL A 146 11.35 -12.29 -18.90
C VAL A 146 11.55 -11.43 -20.14
N LYS A 147 11.19 -11.95 -21.32
CA LYS A 147 11.24 -11.17 -22.57
C LYS A 147 10.28 -9.97 -22.53
N LEU A 148 9.00 -10.19 -22.23
CA LEU A 148 7.99 -9.14 -22.21
C LEU A 148 8.36 -8.01 -21.23
N VAL A 149 8.71 -8.37 -20.00
CA VAL A 149 9.02 -7.41 -18.94
C VAL A 149 10.39 -6.77 -19.16
N GLY A 150 11.38 -7.53 -19.66
CA GLY A 150 12.71 -7.03 -19.98
C GLY A 150 12.75 -6.04 -21.14
N GLU A 151 11.79 -6.12 -22.08
CA GLU A 151 11.61 -5.10 -23.11
C GLU A 151 10.82 -3.88 -22.58
N TRP A 152 9.80 -4.11 -21.74
CA TRP A 152 8.93 -3.04 -21.26
C TRP A 152 9.55 -2.16 -20.16
N TYR A 153 10.17 -2.76 -19.15
CA TYR A 153 10.55 -2.05 -17.92
C TYR A 153 11.68 -1.05 -18.17
N PRO A 154 12.80 -1.43 -18.81
CA PRO A 154 13.84 -0.47 -19.18
C PRO A 154 13.32 0.62 -20.12
N LYS A 155 12.44 0.30 -21.07
CA LYS A 155 11.82 1.28 -21.98
C LYS A 155 11.03 2.33 -21.19
N MET A 156 10.21 1.92 -20.22
CA MET A 156 9.43 2.86 -19.40
C MET A 156 10.33 3.68 -18.45
N ALA A 157 11.38 3.08 -17.89
CA ALA A 157 12.33 3.78 -17.02
C ALA A 157 13.19 4.81 -17.78
N GLY A 158 13.50 4.56 -19.06
CA GLY A 158 14.30 5.45 -19.91
C GLY A 158 13.55 6.64 -20.48
N MET A 159 12.21 6.67 -20.37
CA MET A 159 11.38 7.77 -20.84
C MET A 159 11.29 8.88 -19.78
N GLU A 160 11.89 10.04 -20.05
CA GLU A 160 11.95 11.17 -19.10
C GLU A 160 10.56 11.60 -18.61
N GLN A 161 9.55 11.57 -19.48
CA GLN A 161 8.18 11.95 -19.12
C GLN A 161 7.57 11.07 -18.02
N ASN A 162 8.04 9.83 -17.86
CA ASN A 162 7.49 8.92 -16.87
C ASN A 162 8.03 9.21 -15.46
N LYS A 163 9.14 9.95 -15.31
CA LYS A 163 9.68 10.43 -14.01
C LYS A 163 9.78 9.33 -12.94
N VAL A 164 10.24 8.16 -13.33
CA VAL A 164 10.33 6.94 -12.52
C VAL A 164 11.71 6.33 -12.67
N HIS A 165 12.24 5.77 -11.60
CA HIS A 165 13.50 5.04 -11.62
C HIS A 165 13.28 3.57 -11.26
N LEU A 166 13.80 2.67 -12.09
CA LEU A 166 13.87 1.26 -11.73
C LEU A 166 15.03 1.07 -10.76
N VAL A 167 14.74 0.70 -9.51
CA VAL A 167 15.79 0.41 -8.52
C VAL A 167 16.43 -0.94 -8.80
N GLY A 168 15.61 -1.91 -9.18
CA GLY A 168 16.11 -3.20 -9.63
C GLY A 168 14.98 -4.19 -9.94
N SER A 169 15.39 -5.28 -10.58
CA SER A 169 14.52 -6.38 -10.96
C SER A 169 15.25 -7.70 -10.78
N TRP A 170 14.59 -8.63 -10.11
CA TRP A 170 15.19 -9.90 -9.73
C TRP A 170 14.22 -11.06 -9.92
N ARG A 171 14.76 -12.26 -10.10
CA ARG A 171 14.05 -13.52 -9.96
C ARG A 171 14.39 -14.16 -8.62
N THR A 172 13.39 -14.72 -7.93
CA THR A 172 13.63 -15.57 -6.76
C THR A 172 14.10 -16.96 -7.17
N GLU A 173 15.28 -17.36 -6.70
CA GLU A 173 15.83 -18.72 -6.88
C GLU A 173 15.68 -19.60 -5.64
N VAL A 174 15.67 -19.02 -4.43
CA VAL A 174 15.39 -19.76 -3.18
C VAL A 174 14.30 -19.04 -2.40
N GLY A 175 13.24 -19.78 -2.06
CA GLY A 175 12.04 -19.26 -1.43
C GLY A 175 10.80 -19.62 -2.25
N ASP A 176 9.99 -18.62 -2.58
CA ASP A 176 8.88 -18.74 -3.54
C ASP A 176 9.39 -18.60 -4.97
N CYS A 177 9.95 -19.69 -5.50
CA CYS A 177 10.42 -19.77 -6.88
C CYS A 177 9.34 -19.35 -7.89
N ASP A 178 9.79 -18.91 -9.08
CA ASP A 178 8.95 -18.32 -10.14
C ASP A 178 8.27 -16.99 -9.76
N THR A 179 8.71 -16.38 -8.65
CA THR A 179 8.35 -15.01 -8.29
C THR A 179 9.42 -14.04 -8.77
N PHE A 180 9.00 -12.98 -9.45
CA PHE A 180 9.85 -11.86 -9.83
C PHE A 180 9.56 -10.66 -8.93
N VAL A 181 10.61 -10.01 -8.48
CA VAL A 181 10.55 -8.83 -7.61
C VAL A 181 11.05 -7.63 -8.38
N HIS A 182 10.28 -6.55 -8.36
CA HIS A 182 10.65 -5.29 -9.00
C HIS A 182 10.48 -4.16 -7.99
N ILE A 183 11.49 -3.30 -7.85
CA ILE A 183 11.41 -2.11 -7.01
C ILE A 183 11.52 -0.88 -7.90
N TRP A 184 10.57 0.02 -7.77
CA TRP A 184 10.52 1.30 -8.49
C TRP A 184 10.53 2.47 -7.51
N GLU A 185 11.16 3.57 -7.89
CA GLU A 185 11.21 4.82 -7.14
C GLU A 185 10.43 5.92 -7.87
N TYR A 186 9.68 6.72 -7.11
CA TYR A 186 8.85 7.82 -7.59
C TYR A 186 9.03 9.07 -6.74
N GLN A 187 8.82 10.23 -7.35
CA GLN A 187 8.83 11.52 -6.67
C GLN A 187 7.55 11.71 -5.84
N ARG A 188 7.54 11.17 -4.62
CA ARG A 188 6.38 11.17 -3.69
C ARG A 188 5.14 10.53 -4.33
N TYR A 189 3.99 10.64 -3.66
CA TYR A 189 2.72 10.09 -4.15
C TYR A 189 2.18 10.78 -5.41
N HIS A 190 2.46 12.07 -5.59
CA HIS A 190 2.07 12.79 -6.81
C HIS A 190 2.84 12.25 -8.04
N GLY A 191 4.16 12.09 -7.91
CA GLY A 191 4.97 11.47 -8.97
C GLY A 191 4.51 10.05 -9.29
N TYR A 192 4.15 9.25 -8.27
CA TYR A 192 3.58 7.93 -8.48
C TYR A 192 2.30 7.94 -9.35
N HIS A 193 1.37 8.87 -9.10
CA HIS A 193 0.16 9.02 -9.92
C HIS A 193 0.49 9.46 -11.34
N ASP A 194 1.32 10.49 -11.50
CA ASP A 194 1.71 11.02 -12.80
C ASP A 194 2.41 9.95 -13.65
N SER A 195 3.33 9.20 -13.05
CA SER A 195 4.04 8.10 -13.71
C SER A 195 3.08 7.02 -14.18
N LEU A 196 2.13 6.58 -13.34
CA LEU A 196 1.14 5.57 -13.72
C LEU A 196 0.20 6.07 -14.80
N HIS A 197 -0.24 7.32 -14.72
CA HIS A 197 -1.04 7.96 -15.76
C HIS A 197 -0.31 7.95 -17.11
N SER A 198 0.92 8.46 -17.12
CA SER A 198 1.78 8.51 -18.32
C SER A 198 2.02 7.11 -18.91
N ILE A 199 2.44 6.15 -18.09
CA ILE A 199 2.73 4.77 -18.54
C ILE A 199 1.47 4.09 -19.06
N SER A 200 0.32 4.25 -18.39
CA SER A 200 -0.91 3.59 -18.81
C SER A 200 -1.54 4.19 -20.07
N SER A 201 -1.17 5.42 -20.39
CA SER A 201 -1.56 6.15 -21.61
C SER A 201 -0.64 5.85 -22.79
N HIS A 202 0.47 5.12 -22.58
CA HIS A 202 1.37 4.74 -23.64
C HIS A 202 0.63 3.84 -24.66
N PRO A 203 0.77 4.06 -25.99
CA PRO A 203 0.03 3.31 -27.02
C PRO A 203 0.16 1.79 -26.92
N ASP A 204 1.35 1.31 -26.57
CA ASP A 204 1.65 -0.12 -26.43
C ASP A 204 1.17 -0.74 -25.10
N PHE A 205 0.76 0.07 -24.10
CA PHE A 205 0.42 -0.42 -22.76
C PHE A 205 -0.73 -1.44 -22.75
N PRO A 206 -1.84 -1.24 -23.51
CA PRO A 206 -2.93 -2.23 -23.54
C PRO A 206 -2.47 -3.62 -24.00
N ALA A 207 -1.60 -3.70 -25.00
CA ALA A 207 -1.06 -4.96 -25.49
C ALA A 207 -0.12 -5.61 -24.47
N PHE A 208 0.75 -4.80 -23.85
CA PHE A 208 1.63 -5.24 -22.77
C PHE A 208 0.83 -5.81 -21.58
N ASP A 209 -0.16 -5.06 -21.08
CA ASP A 209 -0.97 -5.44 -19.91
C ASP A 209 -1.81 -6.70 -20.19
N ALA A 210 -2.42 -6.77 -21.37
CA ALA A 210 -3.15 -7.98 -21.80
C ALA A 210 -2.22 -9.20 -21.84
N LYS A 211 -1.01 -9.06 -22.39
CA LYS A 211 -0.04 -10.15 -22.44
C LYS A 211 0.43 -10.53 -21.05
N LEU A 212 0.82 -9.57 -20.21
CA LEU A 212 1.29 -9.80 -18.84
C LEU A 212 0.30 -10.64 -18.03
N LYS A 213 -1.00 -10.32 -18.12
CA LYS A 213 -2.09 -11.06 -17.45
C LYS A 213 -2.18 -12.53 -17.86
N THR A 214 -1.71 -12.90 -19.06
CA THR A 214 -1.66 -14.32 -19.47
C THR A 214 -0.50 -15.08 -18.84
N LEU A 215 0.56 -14.39 -18.41
CA LEU A 215 1.82 -14.98 -17.95
C LEU A 215 1.90 -15.13 -16.44
N ILE A 216 1.19 -14.28 -15.69
CA ILE A 216 1.21 -14.27 -14.23
C ILE A 216 -0.03 -14.92 -13.64
N THR A 217 0.13 -15.55 -12.47
CA THR A 217 -0.99 -16.00 -11.63
C THR A 217 -1.40 -14.92 -10.63
N GLN A 218 -0.43 -14.11 -10.18
CA GLN A 218 -0.65 -13.10 -9.16
C GLN A 218 0.26 -11.88 -9.35
N LYS A 219 -0.28 -10.70 -9.04
CA LYS A 219 0.47 -9.45 -8.89
C LYS A 219 0.17 -8.86 -7.52
N ARG A 220 1.21 -8.59 -6.73
CA ARG A 220 1.11 -7.82 -5.47
C ARG A 220 1.94 -6.55 -5.60
N VAL A 221 1.40 -5.44 -5.11
CA VAL A 221 2.08 -4.15 -5.10
C VAL A 221 1.90 -3.53 -3.73
N SER A 222 3.00 -3.12 -3.11
CA SER A 222 3.00 -2.32 -1.88
C SER A 222 3.76 -1.02 -2.12
N LEU A 223 3.29 0.08 -1.56
CA LEU A 223 4.01 1.35 -1.54
C LEU A 223 4.72 1.50 -0.20
N MET A 224 5.99 1.84 -0.27
CA MET A 224 6.91 1.84 0.86
C MET A 224 7.78 3.09 0.87
N GLN A 225 8.28 3.45 2.04
CA GLN A 225 9.22 4.54 2.24
C GLN A 225 10.54 4.00 2.76
N GLU A 226 11.64 4.65 2.36
CA GLU A 226 12.96 4.35 2.88
C GLU A 226 13.08 4.76 4.35
N PHE A 227 13.80 3.95 5.11
CA PHE A 227 14.26 4.38 6.42
C PHE A 227 15.34 5.45 6.31
N SER A 228 15.22 6.53 7.08
CA SER A 228 16.19 7.64 7.06
C SER A 228 17.63 7.22 7.40
N PHE A 229 17.81 6.20 8.26
CA PHE A 229 19.13 5.68 8.65
C PHE A 229 19.74 4.67 7.68
N TRP A 230 18.94 4.21 6.70
CA TRP A 230 19.35 3.20 5.74
C TRP A 230 18.81 3.54 4.33
N PRO A 231 19.34 4.61 3.73
CA PRO A 231 18.95 5.00 2.38
C PRO A 231 19.37 3.94 1.36
N THR A 232 18.66 3.88 0.23
CA THR A 232 19.03 3.02 -0.89
C THR A 232 20.34 3.49 -1.50
N THR A 233 21.27 2.56 -1.71
CA THR A 233 22.52 2.84 -2.41
C THR A 233 22.26 2.98 -3.91
N PRO A 234 22.97 3.88 -4.62
CA PRO A 234 22.95 3.88 -6.08
C PRO A 234 23.25 2.49 -6.66
N PRO A 235 22.75 2.15 -7.86
CA PRO A 235 23.04 0.86 -8.47
C PRO A 235 24.54 0.60 -8.60
N ARG A 236 24.97 -0.63 -8.30
CA ARG A 236 26.37 -1.07 -8.33
C ARG A 236 26.49 -2.35 -9.14
N GLN A 237 27.44 -2.38 -10.07
CA GLN A 237 27.74 -3.53 -10.92
C GLN A 237 28.72 -4.48 -10.21
N LEU A 238 28.32 -4.99 -9.04
CA LEU A 238 29.11 -5.98 -8.28
C LEU A 238 28.79 -7.42 -8.67
N GLY A 239 27.68 -7.65 -9.40
CA GLY A 239 27.14 -8.97 -9.68
C GLY A 239 26.69 -9.71 -8.41
N GLY A 240 26.77 -11.04 -8.45
CA GLY A 240 26.47 -11.91 -7.31
C GLY A 240 24.97 -12.12 -7.07
N ILE A 241 24.62 -12.39 -5.82
CA ILE A 241 23.26 -12.71 -5.39
C ILE A 241 22.72 -11.64 -4.44
N PHE A 242 21.41 -11.52 -4.37
CA PHE A 242 20.73 -10.62 -3.45
C PHE A 242 19.91 -11.41 -2.43
N GLU A 243 19.80 -10.90 -1.21
CA GLU A 243 18.87 -11.43 -0.20
C GLU A 243 17.83 -10.37 0.14
N LEU A 244 16.58 -10.60 -0.27
CA LEU A 244 15.46 -9.79 0.18
C LEU A 244 14.85 -10.44 1.42
N ARG A 245 14.90 -9.73 2.53
CA ARG A 245 14.27 -10.14 3.78
C ARG A 245 13.06 -9.26 4.04
N SER A 246 11.94 -9.88 4.38
CA SER A 246 10.66 -9.22 4.62
C SER A 246 10.13 -9.67 5.97
N TYR A 247 9.90 -8.73 6.89
CA TYR A 247 9.40 -9.02 8.23
C TYR A 247 8.07 -8.33 8.46
N THR A 248 7.08 -9.09 8.88
CA THR A 248 5.81 -8.55 9.37
C THR A 248 5.94 -8.33 10.86
N LEU A 249 5.86 -7.07 11.29
CA LEU A 249 5.95 -6.67 12.68
C LEU A 249 4.58 -6.76 13.36
N HIS A 250 4.56 -6.88 14.69
CA HIS A 250 3.35 -6.62 15.44
C HIS A 250 2.90 -5.17 15.24
N PRO A 251 1.59 -4.91 15.04
CA PRO A 251 1.08 -3.54 14.93
C PRO A 251 1.52 -2.68 16.10
N GLY A 252 2.06 -1.49 15.80
CA GLY A 252 2.60 -0.55 16.80
C GLY A 252 4.10 -0.68 17.07
N ASN A 253 4.77 -1.76 16.66
CA ASN A 253 6.17 -2.01 17.05
C ASN A 253 7.20 -1.46 16.05
N LEU A 254 6.78 -0.80 14.97
CA LEU A 254 7.69 -0.32 13.92
C LEU A 254 8.77 0.63 14.45
N LEU A 255 8.40 1.58 15.32
CA LEU A 255 9.33 2.58 15.85
C LEU A 255 10.36 1.96 16.81
N GLU A 256 9.91 1.05 17.67
CA GLU A 256 10.80 0.32 18.57
C GLU A 256 11.77 -0.57 17.78
N TRP A 257 11.25 -1.32 16.80
CA TRP A 257 12.05 -2.15 15.91
C TRP A 257 13.10 -1.31 15.17
N GLU A 258 12.69 -0.16 14.64
CA GLU A 258 13.57 0.78 13.95
C GLU A 258 14.66 1.33 14.86
N THR A 259 14.32 1.72 16.09
CA THR A 259 15.28 2.24 17.07
C THR A 259 16.38 1.24 17.36
N HIS A 260 16.04 -0.03 17.52
CA HIS A 260 17.02 -1.10 17.71
C HIS A 260 17.85 -1.35 16.44
N TRP A 261 17.21 -1.42 15.27
CA TRP A 261 17.92 -1.61 14.01
C TRP A 261 18.86 -0.48 13.64
N ARG A 262 18.52 0.77 13.97
CA ARG A 262 19.39 1.93 13.77
C ARG A 262 20.73 1.77 14.50
N ARG A 263 20.73 1.16 15.69
CA ARG A 263 21.95 0.85 16.44
C ARG A 263 22.67 -0.36 15.83
N GLY A 264 21.97 -1.46 15.61
CA GLY A 264 22.55 -2.69 15.08
C GLY A 264 23.06 -2.58 13.64
N LEU A 265 22.54 -1.64 12.84
CA LEU A 265 23.03 -1.42 11.49
C LEU A 265 24.48 -0.93 11.49
N LYS A 266 24.92 -0.19 12.53
CA LYS A 266 26.32 0.22 12.65
C LYS A 266 27.24 -1.00 12.73
N ALA A 267 26.93 -1.93 13.64
CA ALA A 267 27.63 -3.21 13.77
C ALA A 267 27.58 -4.01 12.46
N ARG A 268 26.41 -4.08 11.83
CA ARG A 268 26.22 -4.90 10.63
C ARG A 268 26.98 -4.36 9.40
N ARG A 269 27.19 -3.04 9.32
CA ARG A 269 27.98 -2.41 8.25
C ARG A 269 29.47 -2.73 8.30
N GLU A 270 30.00 -3.20 9.43
CA GLU A 270 31.40 -3.63 9.54
C GLU A 270 31.67 -4.90 8.73
N VAL A 271 30.65 -5.73 8.56
CA VAL A 271 30.79 -7.05 7.91
C VAL A 271 30.03 -7.15 6.61
N MET A 272 29.00 -6.33 6.36
CA MET A 272 28.23 -6.41 5.12
C MET A 272 27.56 -5.10 4.76
N GLU A 273 27.39 -4.85 3.47
CA GLU A 273 26.77 -3.63 2.98
C GLU A 273 25.35 -3.88 2.45
N GLY A 274 24.40 -3.11 2.97
CA GLY A 274 23.00 -3.17 2.52
C GLY A 274 22.78 -2.39 1.24
N VAL A 275 21.82 -2.83 0.44
CA VAL A 275 21.35 -2.11 -0.76
C VAL A 275 20.31 -1.07 -0.36
N GLY A 276 19.40 -1.40 0.56
CA GLY A 276 18.38 -0.47 1.06
C GLY A 276 17.44 -1.15 2.05
N ALA A 277 16.69 -0.33 2.79
CA ALA A 277 15.63 -0.79 3.67
C ALA A 277 14.41 0.14 3.64
N TRP A 278 13.23 -0.46 3.67
CA TRP A 278 11.95 0.22 3.52
C TRP A 278 10.91 -0.31 4.50
N PHE A 279 9.89 0.51 4.76
CA PHE A 279 8.69 0.11 5.48
C PHE A 279 7.44 0.42 4.65
N VAL A 280 6.46 -0.49 4.67
CA VAL A 280 5.25 -0.39 3.86
C VAL A 280 4.25 0.57 4.49
N GLN A 281 3.73 1.50 3.67
CA GLN A 281 2.68 2.46 4.05
C GLN A 281 1.31 2.16 3.42
N ILE A 282 1.29 1.51 2.25
CA ILE A 282 0.06 1.13 1.55
C ILE A 282 0.26 -0.27 0.98
N GLY A 283 -0.69 -1.18 1.19
CA GLY A 283 -0.56 -2.60 0.88
C GLY A 283 -0.33 -3.42 2.16
N ASP A 284 0.75 -4.18 2.21
CA ASP A 284 1.08 -5.07 3.34
C ASP A 284 1.61 -4.31 4.57
N LEU A 285 0.73 -3.61 5.28
CA LEU A 285 1.07 -2.80 6.46
C LEU A 285 1.84 -3.59 7.53
N ASN A 286 2.62 -2.86 8.34
CA ASN A 286 3.53 -3.41 9.35
C ASN A 286 4.65 -4.28 8.77
N THR A 287 4.87 -4.26 7.46
CA THR A 287 5.97 -4.98 6.82
C THR A 287 7.18 -4.07 6.60
N VAL A 288 8.36 -4.58 6.95
CA VAL A 288 9.65 -3.98 6.62
C VAL A 288 10.40 -4.88 5.65
N HIS A 289 11.07 -4.26 4.69
CA HIS A 289 11.91 -4.93 3.70
C HIS A 289 13.34 -4.44 3.86
N HIS A 290 14.30 -5.34 3.79
CA HIS A 290 15.71 -4.98 3.68
C HIS A 290 16.40 -5.89 2.68
N LEU A 291 17.20 -5.26 1.81
CA LEU A 291 17.85 -5.90 0.68
C LEU A 291 19.36 -5.85 0.89
N TRP A 292 20.00 -7.01 0.75
CA TRP A 292 21.44 -7.19 0.86
C TRP A 292 22.00 -7.77 -0.44
N GLN A 293 23.28 -7.53 -0.70
CA GLN A 293 24.01 -8.09 -1.83
C GLN A 293 25.21 -8.88 -1.31
N PHE A 294 25.49 -10.00 -1.98
CA PHE A 294 26.55 -10.94 -1.64
C PHE A 294 27.20 -11.46 -2.92
N ALA A 295 28.44 -11.91 -2.84
CA ALA A 295 29.11 -12.54 -3.98
C ALA A 295 28.45 -13.88 -4.35
N ASP A 296 28.19 -14.71 -3.33
CA ASP A 296 27.55 -16.02 -3.46
C ASP A 296 26.93 -16.48 -2.12
N LEU A 297 26.42 -17.71 -2.07
CA LEU A 297 25.78 -18.28 -0.87
C LEU A 297 26.76 -18.58 0.27
N GLU A 298 28.02 -18.91 -0.01
CA GLU A 298 29.02 -19.23 1.02
C GLU A 298 29.55 -17.94 1.64
N GLU A 299 29.82 -16.92 0.82
CA GLU A 299 30.16 -15.58 1.28
C GLU A 299 29.03 -14.99 2.14
N ARG A 300 27.77 -15.14 1.69
CA ARG A 300 26.59 -14.80 2.49
C ARG A 300 26.60 -15.47 3.86
N LYS A 301 26.81 -16.79 3.91
CA LYS A 301 26.86 -17.55 5.16
C LYS A 301 27.96 -16.99 6.08
N ARG A 302 29.18 -16.84 5.55
CA ARG A 302 30.33 -16.32 6.28
C ARG A 302 30.07 -14.92 6.87
N ARG A 303 29.59 -13.95 6.08
CA ARG A 303 29.29 -12.59 6.57
C ARG A 303 28.21 -12.58 7.66
N ARG A 304 27.21 -13.45 7.54
CA ARG A 304 26.13 -13.56 8.53
C ARG A 304 26.61 -14.16 9.84
N GLU A 305 27.53 -15.13 9.78
CA GLU A 305 28.20 -15.70 10.96
C GLU A 305 29.11 -14.66 11.61
N GLU A 306 29.92 -13.96 10.82
CA GLU A 306 30.83 -12.89 11.27
C GLU A 306 30.08 -11.77 12.00
N SER A 307 28.83 -11.46 11.60
CA SER A 307 27.98 -10.48 12.27
C SER A 307 27.80 -10.77 13.77
N TRP A 308 27.80 -12.04 14.18
CA TRP A 308 27.62 -12.42 15.59
C TRP A 308 28.85 -12.13 16.47
N SER A 309 30.02 -11.95 15.85
CA SER A 309 31.24 -11.54 16.54
C SER A 309 31.31 -10.02 16.75
N ILE A 310 30.42 -9.24 16.14
CA ILE A 310 30.39 -7.78 16.29
C ILE A 310 29.56 -7.37 17.49
N GLU A 311 30.13 -6.50 18.33
CA GLU A 311 29.48 -5.98 19.53
C GLU A 311 28.15 -5.30 19.19
N GLY A 312 27.13 -5.54 20.03
CA GLY A 312 25.79 -4.96 19.87
C GLY A 312 24.89 -5.65 18.85
N TRP A 313 25.41 -6.50 17.96
CA TRP A 313 24.57 -7.25 17.03
C TRP A 313 23.65 -8.25 17.75
N GLY A 314 24.18 -9.02 18.71
CA GLY A 314 23.40 -9.97 19.50
C GLY A 314 22.25 -9.31 20.28
N ASP A 315 22.51 -8.16 20.90
CA ASP A 315 21.49 -7.36 21.61
C ASP A 315 20.40 -6.84 20.65
N THR A 316 20.81 -6.38 19.46
CA THR A 316 19.86 -5.96 18.42
C THR A 316 18.92 -7.10 18.04
N VAL A 317 19.45 -8.31 17.81
CA VAL A 317 18.62 -9.47 17.47
C VAL A 317 17.68 -9.82 18.63
N HIS A 318 18.18 -9.86 19.86
CA HIS A 318 17.39 -10.18 21.05
C HIS A 318 16.20 -9.22 21.22
N LYS A 319 16.39 -7.93 20.95
CA LYS A 319 15.33 -6.91 21.07
C LYS A 319 14.39 -6.85 19.88
N THR A 320 14.84 -7.18 18.68
CA THR A 320 14.02 -7.04 17.46
C THR A 320 13.20 -8.27 17.13
N VAL A 321 13.68 -9.48 17.45
CA VAL A 321 12.96 -10.74 17.14
C VAL A 321 11.58 -10.82 17.80
N PRO A 322 11.39 -10.48 19.10
CA PRO A 322 10.07 -10.50 19.73
C PRO A 322 9.04 -9.54 19.10
N LEU A 323 9.50 -8.55 18.34
CA LEU A 323 8.63 -7.56 17.67
C LEU A 323 8.09 -8.07 16.33
N ILE A 324 8.53 -9.24 15.87
CA ILE A 324 8.25 -9.79 14.55
C ILE A 324 7.27 -10.97 14.65
N GLN A 325 6.20 -10.90 13.86
CA GLN A 325 5.21 -11.98 13.70
C GLN A 325 5.68 -13.05 12.70
N ASN A 326 6.21 -12.61 11.56
CA ASN A 326 6.62 -13.48 10.47
C ASN A 326 7.88 -12.96 9.79
N MET A 327 8.73 -13.87 9.35
CA MET A 327 9.96 -13.55 8.61
C MET A 327 10.05 -14.38 7.34
N GLN A 328 10.33 -13.72 6.22
CA GLN A 328 10.63 -14.38 4.96
C GLN A 328 11.98 -13.88 4.42
N SER A 329 12.79 -14.81 3.91
CA SER A 329 14.01 -14.51 3.17
C SER A 329 13.92 -15.12 1.78
N ARG A 330 14.33 -14.36 0.76
CA ARG A 330 14.42 -14.79 -0.64
C ARG A 330 15.84 -14.59 -1.12
N ILE A 331 16.41 -15.61 -1.77
CA ILE A 331 17.62 -15.44 -2.56
C ILE A 331 17.21 -15.08 -3.97
N LEU A 332 17.77 -13.97 -4.45
CA LEU A 332 17.38 -13.27 -5.65
C LEU A 332 18.56 -13.20 -6.62
N ILE A 333 18.30 -13.42 -7.91
CA ILE A 333 19.26 -13.21 -8.99
C ILE A 333 18.79 -11.99 -9.80
N PRO A 334 19.67 -10.99 -10.03
CA PRO A 334 19.29 -9.82 -10.83
C PRO A 334 19.03 -10.24 -12.27
N MET A 335 17.99 -9.67 -12.88
CA MET A 335 17.74 -9.86 -14.31
C MET A 335 18.80 -9.13 -15.12
N ALA A 336 19.17 -9.64 -16.30
CA ALA A 336 20.22 -9.02 -17.14
C ALA A 336 19.94 -7.55 -17.53
N TRP A 337 18.68 -7.14 -17.54
CA TRP A 337 18.23 -5.77 -17.81
C TRP A 337 18.01 -4.93 -16.54
N SER A 338 18.25 -5.51 -15.36
CA SER A 338 18.20 -4.82 -14.08
C SER A 338 19.35 -3.81 -13.99
N PRO A 339 19.14 -2.61 -13.44
CA PRO A 339 20.22 -1.64 -13.22
C PRO A 339 21.32 -2.10 -12.24
N VAL A 340 21.10 -3.21 -11.54
CA VAL A 340 22.03 -3.82 -10.57
C VAL A 340 22.56 -5.19 -11.03
N ALA A 341 22.44 -5.49 -12.32
CA ALA A 341 22.87 -6.76 -12.92
C ALA A 341 24.39 -6.89 -13.01
#